data_AF-A0A971ME04-F1
#
_entry.id   AF-A0A971ME04-F1
#
_cell.length_a   1.000
_cell.length_b   1.000
_cell.length_c   1.000
_cell.angle_alpha   90.00
_cell.angle_beta   90.00
_cell.angle_gamma   90.00
#
_symmetry.space_group_name_H-M   'P 1'
#
loop_
_entity.id
_entity.type
_entity.pdbx_description
1 polymer ?
#
loop_
_entity_poly.entity_id
_entity_poly.type
_entity_poly.pdbx_seq_one_letter_code
_entity_poly.pdbx_strand_id
1 'polypeptide(L)'
;MAVIVLKDKCIACEVCVSACPFDAIEMVDNKAHITDKCTACGVCVEECPVDAIKKEEEKKKDINIDEYRGVWVFAEQREGNLMNVSIELLGEGRKIADKLNTELTAILLGNNVKKLADRLVKYGADKVIYAESPLLEIYTTDGYTKTICNLIEERKPEIMLIGATNIGRDLGPRISARIHTGLTADCTRLDVDLENRRLLQTRPAFGGNLMATIICPDHRPQMATVRPGVMEKAKYDQGRSGEIEIINPDLRDEDIMAKVIEFVKEKKAQVKLEDASIIVSGGRGLGTPEGFKLIEELA
;
A
#
# COMPACT_ATOMS: atom_id res chain seq x y z
N MET A 1 13.96 15.07 15.68
CA MET A 1 15.08 15.12 16.64
C MET A 1 14.54 14.58 17.96
N ALA A 2 14.79 13.32 18.28
CA ALA A 2 13.96 12.58 19.24
C ALA A 2 14.50 12.52 20.68
N VAL A 3 15.51 13.30 21.04
CA VAL A 3 16.05 13.34 22.41
C VAL A 3 16.25 14.79 22.85
N ILE A 4 15.64 15.16 23.98
CA ILE A 4 15.67 16.50 24.56
C ILE A 4 16.38 16.43 25.91
N VAL A 5 17.26 17.40 26.17
CA VAL A 5 17.90 17.58 27.48
C VAL A 5 17.20 18.70 28.25
N LEU A 6 16.64 18.36 29.40
CA LEU A 6 16.11 19.30 30.38
C LEU A 6 17.28 19.97 31.11
N LYS A 7 17.64 21.16 30.62
CA LYS A 7 18.75 21.97 31.15
C LYS A 7 18.64 22.33 32.63
N ASP A 8 17.46 22.24 33.23
CA ASP A 8 17.21 22.57 34.64
C ASP A 8 17.45 21.40 35.59
N LYS A 9 17.44 20.16 35.06
CA LYS A 9 17.66 18.92 35.84
C LYS A 9 19.03 18.30 35.62
N CYS A 10 19.77 18.76 34.63
CA CYS A 10 21.08 18.23 34.30
C CYS A 10 22.10 18.58 35.39
N ILE A 11 22.70 17.56 36.01
CA ILE A 11 23.71 17.70 37.07
C ILE A 11 25.16 17.57 36.56
N ALA A 12 25.37 17.60 35.24
CA ALA A 12 26.69 17.48 34.62
C ALA A 12 27.51 16.24 35.03
N CYS A 13 26.85 15.10 35.26
CA CYS A 13 27.51 13.88 35.73
C CYS A 13 28.32 13.12 34.66
N GLU A 14 28.32 13.57 33.40
CA GLU A 14 29.01 13.00 32.23
C GLU A 14 28.70 11.53 31.86
N VAL A 15 27.94 10.81 32.68
CA VAL A 15 27.51 9.42 32.44
C VAL A 15 26.88 9.24 31.05
N CYS A 16 26.08 10.20 30.60
CA CYS A 16 25.44 10.18 29.29
C CYS A 16 26.44 10.27 28.12
N VAL A 17 27.60 10.91 28.30
CA VAL A 17 28.65 11.03 27.28
C VAL A 17 29.32 9.67 27.10
N SER A 18 29.72 9.03 28.21
CA SER A 18 30.33 7.69 28.18
C SER A 18 29.39 6.59 27.68
N ALA A 19 28.09 6.76 27.90
CA ALA A 19 27.08 5.80 27.48
C ALA A 19 26.70 5.93 26.00
N CYS A 20 27.09 7.00 25.31
CA CYS A 20 26.70 7.22 23.92
C CYS A 20 27.62 6.43 22.96
N PRO A 21 27.13 5.40 22.25
CA PRO A 21 27.95 4.63 21.31
C PRO A 21 28.30 5.39 20.02
N PHE A 22 27.80 6.62 19.86
CA PHE A 22 27.95 7.45 18.66
C PHE A 22 28.64 8.79 18.94
N ASP A 23 29.16 9.00 20.16
CA ASP A 23 29.79 10.25 20.60
C ASP A 23 28.96 11.50 20.24
N ALA A 24 27.64 11.38 20.37
CA ALA A 24 26.68 12.39 19.92
C ALA A 24 26.31 13.39 21.03
N ILE A 25 26.96 13.32 22.20
CA ILE A 25 26.67 14.18 23.35
C ILE A 25 27.95 14.90 23.76
N GLU A 26 27.90 16.22 23.75
CA GLU A 26 28.98 17.10 24.17
C GLU A 26 28.55 17.90 25.40
N MET A 27 29.50 18.22 26.28
CA MET A 27 29.23 19.07 27.44
C MET A 27 29.51 20.53 27.10
N VAL A 28 28.48 21.36 27.09
CA VAL A 28 28.58 22.81 26.87
C VAL A 28 27.94 23.51 28.07
N ASP A 29 28.67 24.43 28.71
CA ASP A 29 28.22 25.19 29.88
C ASP A 29 27.74 24.32 31.08
N ASN A 30 28.47 23.24 31.38
CA ASN A 30 28.09 22.23 32.39
C ASN A 30 26.72 21.59 32.13
N LYS A 31 26.26 21.52 30.88
CA LYS A 31 25.02 20.85 30.49
C LYS A 31 25.26 19.95 29.29
N ALA A 32 24.58 18.80 29.25
CA ALA A 32 24.64 17.91 28.12
C ALA A 32 23.96 18.56 26.90
N HIS A 33 24.68 18.62 25.78
CA HIS A 33 24.23 19.12 24.49
C HIS A 33 24.29 17.99 23.47
N ILE A 34 23.18 17.74 22.77
CA ILE A 34 23.06 16.65 21.79
C ILE A 34 23.37 17.23 20.41
N THR A 35 24.31 16.61 19.70
CA THR A 35 24.70 17.01 18.34
C THR A 35 23.89 16.28 17.26
N ASP A 36 24.04 16.70 16.01
CA ASP A 36 23.34 16.13 14.84
C ASP A 36 23.70 14.65 14.57
N LYS A 37 24.71 14.11 15.27
CA LYS A 37 25.11 12.69 15.21
C LYS A 37 24.17 11.78 16.00
N CYS A 38 23.17 12.32 16.71
CA CYS A 38 22.27 11.55 17.54
C CYS A 38 21.33 10.67 16.70
N THR A 39 21.44 9.35 16.87
CA THR A 39 20.59 8.35 16.22
C THR A 39 19.30 8.03 16.99
N ALA A 40 19.02 8.75 18.09
CA ALA A 40 17.86 8.53 18.96
C ALA A 40 17.74 7.08 19.52
N CYS A 41 18.87 6.44 19.78
CA CYS A 41 18.95 5.08 20.31
C CYS A 41 18.33 4.91 21.71
N GLY A 42 18.25 5.98 22.51
CA GLY A 42 17.60 5.97 23.83
C GLY A 42 18.50 5.57 25.01
N VAL A 43 19.74 5.13 24.76
CA VAL A 43 20.69 4.70 25.81
C VAL A 43 20.96 5.80 26.85
N CYS A 44 21.02 7.05 26.41
CA CYS A 44 21.23 8.20 27.28
C CYS A 44 20.05 8.52 28.22
N VAL A 45 18.85 7.99 27.94
CA VAL A 45 17.67 8.17 28.80
C VAL A 45 17.73 7.22 29.99
N GLU A 46 18.12 5.97 29.76
CA GLU A 46 18.19 4.93 30.81
C GLU A 46 19.33 5.18 31.81
N GLU A 47 20.46 5.70 31.32
CA GLU A 47 21.66 5.95 32.13
C GLU A 47 21.63 7.30 32.87
N CYS A 48 20.60 8.13 32.67
CA CYS A 48 20.51 9.42 33.33
C CYS A 48 19.93 9.26 34.75
N PRO A 49 20.71 9.46 35.83
CA PRO A 49 20.24 9.23 37.20
C PRO A 49 19.21 10.26 37.69
N VAL A 50 19.00 11.34 36.93
CA VAL A 50 18.13 12.48 37.27
C VAL A 50 17.03 12.70 36.23
N ASP A 51 16.85 11.76 35.29
CA ASP A 51 15.89 11.84 34.17
C ASP A 51 15.95 13.19 33.43
N ALA A 52 17.14 13.76 33.32
CA ALA A 52 17.37 15.03 32.63
C ALA A 52 17.32 14.87 31.11
N ILE A 53 17.46 13.66 30.60
CA ILE A 53 17.38 13.35 29.17
C ILE A 53 16.07 12.62 28.92
N LYS A 54 15.21 13.18 28.07
CA LYS A 54 13.94 12.57 27.67
C LYS A 54 13.97 12.26 26.20
N LYS A 55 13.53 11.05 25.84
CA LYS A 55 13.12 10.77 24.47
C LYS A 55 11.81 11.50 24.23
N GLU A 56 11.75 12.37 23.23
CA GLU A 56 10.45 12.71 22.67
C GLU A 56 9.97 11.44 21.98
N GLU A 57 9.16 10.65 22.68
CA GLU A 57 8.23 9.78 22.00
C GLU A 57 7.41 10.72 21.13
N GLU A 58 7.50 10.56 19.81
CA GLU A 58 6.55 11.19 18.91
C GLU A 58 5.18 10.85 19.49
N LYS A 59 4.47 11.85 20.03
CA LYS A 59 3.10 11.66 20.50
C LYS A 59 2.41 10.92 19.38
N LYS A 60 1.97 9.68 19.64
CA LYS A 60 1.07 8.96 18.73
C LYS A 60 0.05 10.02 18.34
N LYS A 61 0.05 10.45 17.07
CA LYS A 61 -1.02 11.32 16.60
C LYS A 61 -2.26 10.51 16.94
N ASP A 62 -3.06 10.99 17.87
CA ASP A 62 -4.40 10.44 18.13
C ASP A 62 -5.15 10.69 16.83
N ILE A 63 -5.05 9.72 15.92
CA ILE A 63 -5.82 9.72 14.69
C ILE A 63 -7.23 9.45 15.16
N ASN A 64 -8.13 10.40 14.91
CA ASN A 64 -9.54 10.23 15.24
C ASN A 64 -10.13 9.15 14.32
N ILE A 65 -10.10 7.89 14.76
CA ILE A 65 -10.45 6.71 13.97
C ILE A 65 -11.89 6.80 13.46
N ASP A 66 -12.77 7.48 14.18
CA ASP A 66 -14.20 7.62 13.87
C ASP A 66 -14.49 8.47 12.63
N GLU A 67 -13.54 9.29 12.19
CA GLU A 67 -13.66 10.07 10.96
C GLU A 67 -13.44 9.22 9.70
N TYR A 68 -12.86 8.03 9.84
CA TYR A 68 -12.49 7.21 8.70
C TYR A 68 -13.62 6.28 8.30
N ARG A 69 -14.14 6.45 7.08
CA ARG A 69 -15.23 5.63 6.55
C ARG A 69 -15.01 5.27 5.09
N GLY A 70 -15.44 4.07 4.73
CA GLY A 70 -15.46 3.61 3.33
C GLY A 70 -14.35 2.61 3.02
N VAL A 71 -14.66 1.75 2.05
CA VAL A 71 -13.74 0.73 1.53
C VAL A 71 -13.26 1.19 0.17
N TRP A 72 -11.95 1.38 0.03
CA TRP A 72 -11.33 1.82 -1.21
C TRP A 72 -10.66 0.64 -1.91
N VAL A 73 -10.86 0.54 -3.22
CA VAL A 73 -10.20 -0.45 -4.09
C VAL A 73 -9.44 0.29 -5.17
N PHE A 74 -8.13 0.01 -5.28
CA PHE A 74 -7.34 0.49 -6.39
C PHE A 74 -7.60 -0.34 -7.64
N ALA A 75 -8.18 0.30 -8.66
CA ALA A 75 -8.45 -0.31 -9.95
C ALA A 75 -7.22 -0.14 -10.86
N GLU A 76 -6.39 -1.19 -10.92
CA GLU A 76 -5.24 -1.22 -11.83
C GLU A 76 -5.72 -1.24 -13.30
N GLN A 77 -5.17 -0.31 -14.08
CA GLN A 77 -5.33 -0.23 -15.52
C GLN A 77 -3.97 -0.33 -16.20
N ARG A 78 -3.90 -1.10 -17.29
CA ARG A 78 -2.73 -1.19 -18.17
C ARG A 78 -3.16 -0.87 -19.58
N GLU A 79 -2.61 0.19 -20.16
CA GLU A 79 -2.88 0.63 -21.53
C GLU A 79 -4.38 0.81 -21.82
N GLY A 80 -5.12 1.38 -20.87
CA GLY A 80 -6.56 1.59 -21.01
C GLY A 80 -7.41 0.32 -20.87
N ASN A 81 -6.83 -0.80 -20.42
CA ASN A 81 -7.56 -2.02 -20.08
C ASN A 81 -7.53 -2.29 -18.58
N LEU A 82 -8.67 -2.68 -18.03
CA LEU A 82 -8.78 -3.08 -16.63
C LEU A 82 -8.18 -4.47 -16.43
N MET A 83 -7.36 -4.62 -15.39
CA MET A 83 -6.82 -5.93 -15.01
C MET A 83 -7.87 -6.77 -14.27
N ASN A 84 -7.80 -8.10 -14.41
CA ASN A 84 -8.70 -9.05 -13.74
C ASN A 84 -8.69 -8.90 -12.21
N VAL A 85 -7.50 -8.64 -11.63
CA VAL A 85 -7.33 -8.42 -10.18
C VAL A 85 -8.21 -7.31 -9.64
N SER A 86 -8.46 -6.26 -10.42
CA SER A 86 -9.34 -5.15 -10.01
C SER A 86 -10.79 -5.60 -9.84
N ILE A 87 -11.26 -6.55 -10.68
CA ILE A 87 -12.62 -7.11 -10.63
C ILE A 87 -12.78 -8.04 -9.43
N GLU A 88 -11.73 -8.83 -9.14
CA GLU A 88 -11.66 -9.71 -7.97
C GLU A 88 -11.68 -8.90 -6.66
N LEU A 89 -10.90 -7.81 -6.62
CA LEU A 89 -10.88 -6.90 -5.48
C LEU A 89 -12.20 -6.18 -5.27
N LEU A 90 -12.92 -5.81 -6.33
CA LEU A 90 -14.28 -5.25 -6.19
C LEU A 90 -15.25 -6.27 -5.58
N GLY A 91 -15.14 -7.54 -5.97
CA GLY A 91 -15.98 -8.60 -5.44
C GLY A 91 -15.79 -8.78 -3.93
N GLU A 92 -14.53 -8.86 -3.49
CA GLU A 92 -14.21 -9.00 -2.07
C GLU A 92 -14.45 -7.71 -1.28
N GLY A 93 -14.10 -6.56 -1.87
CA GLY A 93 -14.36 -5.24 -1.32
C GLY A 93 -15.85 -5.00 -1.08
N ARG A 94 -16.73 -5.49 -1.98
CA ARG A 94 -18.18 -5.42 -1.79
C ARG A 94 -18.64 -6.23 -0.58
N LYS A 95 -18.17 -7.47 -0.43
CA LYS A 95 -18.50 -8.31 0.74
C LYS A 95 -18.07 -7.64 2.05
N ILE A 96 -16.90 -7.00 2.07
CA ILE A 96 -16.36 -6.25 3.21
C ILE A 96 -17.22 -5.00 3.48
N ALA A 97 -17.55 -4.23 2.44
CA ALA A 97 -18.37 -3.03 2.53
C ALA A 97 -19.79 -3.33 3.05
N ASP A 98 -20.41 -4.41 2.56
CA ASP A 98 -21.72 -4.89 3.02
C ASP A 98 -21.70 -5.28 4.50
N LYS A 99 -20.65 -5.97 4.95
CA LYS A 99 -20.46 -6.32 6.38
C LYS A 99 -20.32 -5.07 7.26
N LEU A 100 -19.62 -4.05 6.77
CA LEU A 100 -19.36 -2.80 7.50
C LEU A 100 -20.47 -1.75 7.37
N ASN A 101 -21.48 -2.00 6.53
CA ASN A 101 -22.48 -1.02 6.09
C ASN A 101 -21.84 0.30 5.60
N THR A 102 -20.81 0.18 4.76
CA THR A 102 -20.10 1.33 4.16
C THR A 102 -20.15 1.27 2.63
N GLU A 103 -19.83 2.39 2.00
CA GLU A 103 -19.78 2.49 0.53
C GLU A 103 -18.46 1.92 -0.02
N LEU A 104 -18.55 1.23 -1.16
CA LEU A 104 -17.39 0.76 -1.92
C LEU A 104 -16.96 1.83 -2.93
N THR A 105 -15.76 2.38 -2.75
CA THR A 105 -15.17 3.36 -3.67
C THR A 105 -14.05 2.71 -4.49
N ALA A 106 -14.12 2.79 -5.82
CA ALA A 106 -13.02 2.40 -6.69
C ALA A 106 -12.19 3.63 -7.09
N ILE A 107 -10.87 3.53 -7.01
CA ILE A 107 -9.95 4.58 -7.46
C ILE A 107 -9.37 4.14 -8.80
N LEU A 108 -9.60 4.94 -9.83
CA LEU A 108 -9.06 4.75 -11.17
C LEU A 108 -8.15 5.93 -11.52
N LEU A 109 -6.92 5.65 -11.89
CA LEU A 109 -5.95 6.65 -12.36
C LEU A 109 -5.64 6.39 -13.83
N GLY A 110 -5.72 7.43 -14.66
CA GLY A 110 -5.35 7.31 -16.08
C GLY A 110 -5.87 8.47 -16.93
N ASN A 111 -5.54 8.44 -18.22
CA ASN A 111 -5.92 9.46 -19.19
C ASN A 111 -7.03 8.95 -20.12
N ASN A 112 -8.14 9.69 -20.28
CA ASN A 112 -9.28 9.32 -21.15
C ASN A 112 -9.90 7.91 -20.91
N VAL A 113 -9.82 7.37 -19.69
CA VAL A 113 -10.33 6.01 -19.36
C VAL A 113 -11.74 6.01 -18.76
N LYS A 114 -12.56 7.02 -19.07
CA LYS A 114 -13.94 7.15 -18.56
C LYS A 114 -14.80 5.90 -18.79
N LYS A 115 -14.61 5.20 -19.91
CA LYS A 115 -15.30 3.93 -20.21
C LYS A 115 -15.01 2.82 -19.20
N LEU A 116 -13.82 2.84 -18.57
CA LEU A 116 -13.47 1.89 -17.51
C LEU A 116 -14.16 2.23 -16.20
N ALA A 117 -14.36 3.51 -15.90
CA ALA A 117 -15.13 3.93 -14.72
C ALA A 117 -16.56 3.39 -14.78
N ASP A 118 -17.22 3.47 -15.95
CA ASP A 118 -18.55 2.88 -16.16
C ASP A 118 -18.55 1.35 -15.96
N ARG A 119 -17.45 0.67 -16.34
CA ARG A 119 -17.32 -0.78 -16.10
C ARG A 119 -17.17 -1.08 -14.62
N LEU A 120 -16.38 -0.31 -13.87
CA LEU A 120 -16.15 -0.50 -12.43
C LEU A 120 -17.46 -0.38 -11.63
N VAL A 121 -18.32 0.59 -11.99
CA VAL A 121 -19.67 0.71 -11.41
C VAL A 121 -20.48 -0.57 -11.62
N LYS A 122 -20.48 -1.11 -12.85
CA LYS A 122 -21.20 -2.34 -13.19
C LYS A 122 -20.64 -3.60 -12.52
N TYR A 123 -19.38 -3.57 -12.09
CA TYR A 123 -18.77 -4.63 -11.29
C TYR A 123 -18.97 -4.44 -9.77
N GLY A 124 -19.77 -3.45 -9.34
CA GLY A 124 -20.25 -3.35 -7.95
C GLY A 124 -19.69 -2.19 -7.13
N ALA A 125 -18.93 -1.26 -7.72
CA ALA A 125 -18.51 -0.04 -7.05
C ALA A 125 -19.68 0.95 -6.93
N ASP A 126 -19.92 1.49 -5.72
CA ASP A 126 -20.95 2.51 -5.49
C ASP A 126 -20.46 3.88 -5.94
N LYS A 127 -19.18 4.16 -5.69
CA LYS A 127 -18.50 5.38 -6.07
C LYS A 127 -17.22 5.06 -6.85
N VAL A 128 -16.93 5.83 -7.88
CA VAL A 128 -15.69 5.73 -8.65
C VAL A 128 -15.02 7.09 -8.67
N ILE A 129 -13.85 7.18 -8.05
CA ILE A 129 -12.98 8.36 -8.13
C ILE A 129 -12.05 8.15 -9.32
N TYR A 130 -12.27 8.91 -10.38
CA TYR A 130 -11.46 8.91 -11.58
C TYR A 130 -10.52 10.11 -11.56
N ALA A 131 -9.22 9.88 -11.33
CA ALA A 131 -8.23 10.95 -11.45
C ALA A 131 -7.69 11.00 -12.88
N GLU A 132 -8.01 12.08 -13.59
CA GLU A 132 -7.65 12.30 -14.98
C GLU A 132 -6.43 13.22 -15.08
N SER A 133 -5.35 12.71 -15.65
CA SER A 133 -4.18 13.52 -16.00
C SER A 133 -3.39 12.85 -17.13
N PRO A 134 -2.87 13.62 -18.11
CA PRO A 134 -1.97 13.08 -19.13
C PRO A 134 -0.74 12.37 -18.55
N LEU A 135 -0.25 12.85 -17.40
CA LEU A 135 0.92 12.27 -16.72
C LEU A 135 0.65 10.91 -16.06
N LEU A 136 -0.62 10.53 -15.93
CA LEU A 136 -1.04 9.24 -15.36
C LEU A 136 -1.32 8.17 -16.43
N GLU A 137 -1.14 8.50 -17.71
CA GLU A 137 -1.28 7.53 -18.81
C GLU A 137 -0.32 6.35 -18.65
N ILE A 138 0.91 6.64 -18.29
CA ILE A 138 1.94 5.66 -17.95
C ILE A 138 2.03 5.54 -16.42
N TYR A 139 2.16 4.31 -15.93
CA TYR A 139 2.39 4.09 -14.51
C TYR A 139 3.72 4.73 -14.08
N THR A 140 3.62 5.62 -13.09
CA THR A 140 4.76 6.23 -12.41
C THR A 140 4.50 6.19 -10.90
N THR A 141 5.47 5.70 -10.13
CA THR A 141 5.31 5.50 -8.69
C THR A 141 4.99 6.83 -7.99
N ASP A 142 5.71 7.90 -8.33
CA ASP A 142 5.56 9.20 -7.67
C ASP A 142 4.21 9.88 -7.99
N GLY A 143 3.79 9.90 -9.26
CA GLY A 143 2.53 10.51 -9.68
C GLY A 143 1.31 9.79 -9.10
N TYR A 144 1.32 8.45 -9.13
CA TYR A 144 0.25 7.63 -8.55
C TYR A 144 0.20 7.77 -7.03
N THR A 145 1.36 7.72 -6.37
CA THR A 145 1.44 7.86 -4.90
C THR A 145 0.95 9.24 -4.47
N LYS A 146 1.41 10.33 -5.12
CA LYS A 146 0.99 11.70 -4.77
C LYS A 146 -0.52 11.87 -4.88
N THR A 147 -1.09 11.42 -5.99
CA THR A 147 -2.55 11.51 -6.22
C THR A 147 -3.33 10.74 -5.15
N ILE A 148 -2.94 9.49 -4.89
CA ILE A 148 -3.66 8.64 -3.92
C ILE A 148 -3.49 9.16 -2.49
N CYS A 149 -2.29 9.60 -2.09
CA CYS A 149 -2.08 10.14 -0.76
C CYS A 149 -2.92 11.40 -0.52
N ASN A 150 -2.99 12.32 -1.48
CA ASN A 150 -3.84 13.51 -1.36
C ASN A 150 -5.31 13.13 -1.19
N LEU A 151 -5.80 12.15 -1.96
CA LEU A 151 -7.17 11.65 -1.84
C LEU A 151 -7.45 11.01 -0.47
N ILE A 152 -6.50 10.22 0.04
CA ILE A 152 -6.63 9.58 1.36
C ILE A 152 -6.65 10.64 2.47
N GLU A 153 -5.83 11.68 2.39
CA GLU A 153 -5.80 12.76 3.37
C GLU A 153 -7.10 13.58 3.38
N GLU A 154 -7.69 13.83 2.20
CA GLU A 154 -8.94 14.58 2.06
C GLU A 154 -10.18 13.78 2.48
N ARG A 155 -10.28 12.50 2.08
CA ARG A 155 -11.50 11.70 2.22
C ARG A 155 -11.43 10.67 3.35
N LYS A 156 -10.25 10.42 3.91
CA LYS A 156 -10.02 9.55 5.09
C LYS A 156 -10.75 8.19 4.98
N PRO A 157 -10.38 7.31 4.03
CA PRO A 157 -10.96 5.97 3.93
C PRO A 157 -10.57 5.05 5.09
N GLU A 158 -11.45 4.11 5.46
CA GLU A 158 -11.19 3.15 6.54
C GLU A 158 -10.27 2.01 6.09
N ILE A 159 -10.49 1.51 4.87
CA ILE A 159 -9.78 0.37 4.27
C ILE A 159 -9.32 0.75 2.86
N MET A 160 -8.12 0.35 2.47
CA MET A 160 -7.64 0.43 1.08
C MET A 160 -7.07 -0.91 0.62
N LEU A 161 -7.64 -1.46 -0.45
CA LEU A 161 -7.22 -2.72 -1.06
C LEU A 161 -6.50 -2.46 -2.38
N ILE A 162 -5.37 -3.13 -2.57
CA ILE A 162 -4.51 -3.01 -3.76
C ILE A 162 -4.23 -4.42 -4.32
N GLY A 163 -4.08 -4.57 -5.63
CA GLY A 163 -3.69 -5.85 -6.22
C GLY A 163 -2.22 -6.16 -5.96
N ALA A 164 -1.85 -7.38 -5.59
CA ALA A 164 -0.44 -7.77 -5.39
C ALA A 164 0.29 -8.06 -6.73
N THR A 165 0.06 -7.22 -7.74
CA THR A 165 0.78 -7.21 -9.02
C THR A 165 2.10 -6.47 -8.89
N ASN A 166 2.94 -6.45 -9.93
CA ASN A 166 4.17 -5.65 -9.94
C ASN A 166 3.91 -4.17 -9.63
N ILE A 167 2.80 -3.61 -10.16
CA ILE A 167 2.40 -2.23 -9.91
C ILE A 167 1.94 -2.05 -8.47
N GLY A 168 1.02 -2.87 -7.98
CA GLY A 168 0.47 -2.68 -6.64
C GLY A 168 1.45 -3.03 -5.51
N ARG A 169 2.42 -3.93 -5.76
CA ARG A 169 3.52 -4.22 -4.83
C ARG A 169 4.54 -3.10 -4.74
N ASP A 170 4.65 -2.26 -5.77
CA ASP A 170 5.47 -1.05 -5.76
C ASP A 170 4.70 0.13 -5.10
N LEU A 171 3.45 0.33 -5.52
CA LEU A 171 2.59 1.42 -5.05
C LEU A 171 2.21 1.31 -3.57
N GLY A 172 1.82 0.11 -3.12
CA GLY A 172 1.36 -0.14 -1.75
C GLY A 172 2.34 0.35 -0.67
N PRO A 173 3.60 -0.13 -0.64
CA PRO A 173 4.56 0.27 0.39
C PRO A 173 4.92 1.75 0.31
N ARG A 174 4.88 2.35 -0.89
CA ARG A 174 5.16 3.78 -1.07
C ARG A 174 4.08 4.65 -0.42
N ILE A 175 2.81 4.29 -0.59
CA ILE A 175 1.67 4.97 0.05
C ILE A 175 1.72 4.76 1.56
N SER A 176 1.92 3.52 2.02
CA SER A 176 1.88 3.20 3.45
C SER A 176 2.98 3.93 4.23
N ALA A 177 4.17 4.07 3.64
CA ALA A 177 5.27 4.82 4.23
C ALA A 177 4.98 6.33 4.31
N ARG A 178 4.33 6.92 3.29
CA ARG A 178 4.02 8.36 3.27
C ARG A 178 2.91 8.73 4.27
N ILE A 179 1.91 7.86 4.41
CA ILE A 179 0.75 8.10 5.30
C ILE A 179 1.01 7.59 6.73
N HIS A 180 2.12 6.89 6.94
CA HIS A 180 2.45 6.23 8.20
C HIS A 180 1.38 5.24 8.65
N THR A 181 0.96 4.33 7.74
CA THR A 181 0.00 3.26 8.05
C THR A 181 0.58 1.87 7.81
N GLY A 182 -0.08 0.86 8.36
CA GLY A 182 0.26 -0.55 8.16
C GLY A 182 -0.20 -1.08 6.81
N LEU A 183 0.64 -1.89 6.18
CA LEU A 183 0.35 -2.60 4.94
C LEU A 183 0.65 -4.10 5.09
N THR A 184 -0.35 -4.94 4.85
CA THR A 184 -0.13 -6.40 4.77
C THR A 184 0.02 -6.83 3.31
N ALA A 185 1.13 -7.52 3.03
CA ALA A 185 1.47 -7.95 1.69
C ALA A 185 0.86 -9.30 1.31
N ASP A 186 0.33 -9.40 0.09
CA ASP A 186 -0.05 -10.66 -0.58
C ASP A 186 -1.03 -11.51 0.25
N CYS A 187 -2.12 -10.87 0.67
CA CYS A 187 -3.20 -11.49 1.42
C CYS A 187 -3.96 -12.50 0.55
N THR A 188 -4.28 -13.64 1.14
CA THR A 188 -5.09 -14.69 0.51
C THR A 188 -6.52 -14.71 1.04
N ARG A 189 -6.75 -14.19 2.24
CA ARG A 189 -8.08 -14.07 2.81
C ARG A 189 -8.20 -12.78 3.59
N LEU A 190 -9.33 -12.10 3.41
CA LEU A 190 -9.69 -10.91 4.15
C LEU A 190 -10.98 -11.22 4.90
N ASP A 191 -11.05 -10.81 6.15
CA ASP A 191 -12.30 -10.80 6.90
C ASP A 191 -12.37 -9.55 7.76
N VAL A 192 -13.52 -9.27 8.34
CA VAL A 192 -13.71 -8.08 9.16
C VAL A 192 -14.23 -8.48 10.52
N ASP A 193 -13.57 -7.99 11.56
CA ASP A 193 -14.12 -8.00 12.91
C ASP A 193 -15.11 -6.84 13.06
N LEU A 194 -16.40 -7.18 13.22
CA LEU A 194 -17.50 -6.23 13.31
C LEU A 194 -17.48 -5.42 14.62
N GLU A 195 -16.93 -5.98 15.70
CA GLU A 195 -16.94 -5.31 17.01
C GLU A 195 -15.98 -4.12 17.02
N ASN A 196 -14.81 -4.29 16.41
CA ASN A 196 -13.74 -3.29 16.40
C ASN A 196 -13.57 -2.59 15.04
N ARG A 197 -14.35 -2.99 14.02
CA ARG A 197 -14.22 -2.57 12.62
C ARG A 197 -12.80 -2.72 12.08
N ARG A 198 -12.17 -3.86 12.38
CA ARG A 198 -10.77 -4.15 12.00
C ARG A 198 -10.74 -5.15 10.87
N LEU A 199 -9.84 -4.93 9.92
CA LEU A 199 -9.59 -5.84 8.81
C LEU A 199 -8.63 -6.94 9.29
N LEU A 200 -9.12 -8.18 9.29
CA LEU A 200 -8.36 -9.39 9.53
C LEU A 200 -7.68 -9.80 8.22
N GLN A 201 -6.37 -9.60 8.13
CA GLN A 201 -5.61 -9.80 6.90
C GLN A 201 -4.79 -11.09 7.02
N THR A 202 -5.26 -12.16 6.38
CA THR A 202 -4.55 -13.44 6.41
C THR A 202 -3.62 -13.56 5.21
N ARG A 203 -2.33 -13.77 5.48
CA ARG A 203 -1.30 -14.03 4.46
C ARG A 203 -0.43 -15.25 4.78
N PRO A 204 0.05 -15.97 3.75
CA PRO A 204 1.12 -16.94 3.90
C PRO A 204 2.47 -16.25 4.10
N ALA A 205 3.19 -16.66 5.13
CA ALA A 205 4.59 -16.34 5.40
C ALA A 205 5.47 -17.60 5.28
N PHE A 206 6.80 -17.42 5.29
CA PHE A 206 7.77 -18.52 5.20
C PHE A 206 7.51 -19.49 4.04
N GLY A 207 7.39 -18.96 2.82
CA GLY A 207 7.19 -19.77 1.61
C GLY A 207 5.84 -20.49 1.53
N GLY A 208 4.86 -20.14 2.39
CA GLY A 208 3.55 -20.80 2.45
C GLY A 208 3.34 -21.69 3.67
N ASN A 209 4.38 -21.91 4.49
CA ASN A 209 4.30 -22.84 5.62
C ASN A 209 3.59 -22.27 6.84
N LEU A 210 3.54 -20.94 6.99
CA LEU A 210 2.89 -20.29 8.12
C LEU A 210 1.78 -19.38 7.61
N MET A 211 0.56 -19.56 8.10
CA MET A 211 -0.53 -18.63 7.87
C MET A 211 -0.61 -17.66 9.03
N ALA A 212 -0.43 -16.37 8.77
CA ALA A 212 -0.50 -15.32 9.77
C ALA A 212 -1.68 -14.40 9.46
N THR A 213 -2.51 -14.14 10.47
CA THR A 213 -3.53 -13.09 10.43
C THR A 213 -2.97 -11.86 11.12
N ILE A 214 -2.82 -10.79 10.37
CA ILE A 214 -2.25 -9.52 10.81
C ILE A 214 -3.37 -8.50 10.90
N ILE A 215 -3.30 -7.64 11.92
CA ILE A 215 -4.24 -6.55 12.14
C ILE A 215 -3.49 -5.24 12.33
N CYS A 216 -4.08 -4.14 11.88
CA CYS A 216 -3.57 -2.79 12.12
C CYS A 216 -4.53 -2.03 13.05
N PRO A 217 -4.32 -2.07 14.38
CA PRO A 217 -5.26 -1.47 15.33
C PRO A 217 -5.22 0.07 15.30
N ASP A 218 -4.01 0.65 15.34
CA ASP A 218 -3.79 2.05 15.68
C ASP A 218 -3.71 3.01 14.47
N HIS A 219 -3.53 2.51 13.25
CA HIS A 219 -3.29 3.35 12.07
C HIS A 219 -4.39 3.19 11.01
N ARG A 220 -4.60 4.25 10.23
CA ARG A 220 -5.57 4.31 9.12
C ARG A 220 -4.95 5.01 7.89
N PRO A 221 -5.34 4.66 6.66
CA PRO A 221 -6.26 3.57 6.30
C PRO A 221 -5.65 2.18 6.53
N GLN A 222 -6.48 1.17 6.78
CA GLN A 222 -6.00 -0.22 6.85
C GLN A 222 -5.70 -0.72 5.44
N MET A 223 -4.42 -0.95 5.12
CA MET A 223 -4.01 -1.32 3.77
C MET A 223 -3.68 -2.79 3.64
N ALA A 224 -4.12 -3.41 2.54
CA ALA A 224 -3.71 -4.77 2.16
C ALA A 224 -3.46 -4.85 0.65
N THR A 225 -2.41 -5.55 0.26
CA THR A 225 -2.31 -6.08 -1.11
C THR A 225 -2.88 -7.49 -1.16
N VAL A 226 -3.67 -7.80 -2.18
CA VAL A 226 -4.37 -9.09 -2.32
C VAL A 226 -3.80 -9.85 -3.50
N ARG A 227 -3.56 -11.14 -3.31
CA ARG A 227 -3.03 -12.02 -4.36
C ARG A 227 -4.01 -12.13 -5.54
N PRO A 228 -3.57 -11.90 -6.78
CA PRO A 228 -4.39 -12.15 -7.96
C PRO A 228 -4.83 -13.62 -8.04
N GLY A 229 -6.08 -13.87 -8.45
CA GLY A 229 -6.65 -15.20 -8.68
C GLY A 229 -7.17 -15.91 -7.42
N VAL A 230 -7.10 -15.28 -6.25
CA VAL A 230 -7.60 -15.89 -4.99
C VAL A 230 -9.06 -15.54 -4.73
N MET A 231 -9.49 -14.34 -5.10
CA MET A 231 -10.86 -13.87 -4.87
C MET A 231 -11.74 -14.17 -6.08
N GLU A 232 -13.03 -14.38 -5.82
CA GLU A 232 -14.01 -14.53 -6.89
C GLU A 232 -14.26 -13.19 -7.59
N LYS A 233 -14.34 -13.23 -8.92
CA LYS A 233 -14.68 -12.05 -9.72
C LYS A 233 -16.08 -11.55 -9.37
N ALA A 234 -16.22 -10.24 -9.23
CA ALA A 234 -17.53 -9.63 -9.04
C ALA A 234 -18.48 -9.94 -10.20
N LYS A 235 -19.77 -10.13 -9.88
CA LYS A 235 -20.81 -10.31 -10.90
C LYS A 235 -21.04 -9.00 -11.62
N TYR A 236 -21.17 -9.08 -12.94
CA TYR A 236 -21.42 -7.92 -13.78
C TYR A 236 -22.92 -7.62 -13.78
N ASP A 237 -23.32 -6.53 -13.15
CA ASP A 237 -24.71 -6.09 -13.06
C ASP A 237 -24.91 -4.85 -13.95
N GLN A 238 -25.66 -5.00 -15.05
CA GLN A 238 -25.93 -3.91 -15.99
C GLN A 238 -26.84 -2.80 -15.41
N GLY A 239 -27.65 -3.12 -14.40
CA GLY A 239 -28.62 -2.20 -13.80
C GLY A 239 -28.09 -1.33 -12.67
N ARG A 240 -26.80 -1.47 -12.29
CA ARG A 240 -26.22 -0.70 -11.20
C ARG A 240 -25.81 0.69 -11.69
N SER A 241 -26.32 1.71 -11.02
CA SER A 241 -25.88 3.09 -11.14
C SER A 241 -25.00 3.44 -9.95
N GLY A 242 -23.86 4.07 -10.21
CA GLY A 242 -22.90 4.54 -9.20
C GLY A 242 -22.45 5.95 -9.54
N GLU A 243 -21.88 6.63 -8.55
CA GLU A 243 -21.42 8.01 -8.68
C GLU A 243 -19.99 8.03 -9.25
N ILE A 244 -19.76 8.78 -10.33
CA ILE A 244 -18.42 8.94 -10.91
C ILE A 244 -17.95 10.36 -10.64
N GLU A 245 -16.92 10.49 -9.79
CA GLU A 245 -16.28 11.76 -9.44
C GLU A 245 -14.99 11.88 -10.27
N ILE A 246 -14.92 12.89 -11.15
CA ILE A 246 -13.72 13.16 -11.94
C ILE A 246 -12.89 14.21 -11.20
N ILE A 247 -11.64 13.88 -10.92
CA ILE A 247 -10.69 14.73 -10.21
C ILE A 247 -9.50 14.99 -11.12
N ASN A 248 -9.06 16.24 -11.22
CA ASN A 248 -7.83 16.59 -11.90
C ASN A 248 -6.75 16.83 -10.84
N PRO A 249 -5.82 15.88 -10.62
CA PRO A 249 -4.77 16.07 -9.63
C PRO A 249 -3.77 17.12 -10.12
N ASP A 250 -3.32 18.01 -9.20
CA ASP A 250 -2.23 18.96 -9.46
C ASP A 250 -0.89 18.19 -9.48
N LEU A 251 -0.59 17.60 -10.64
CA LEU A 251 0.66 16.91 -10.94
C LEU A 251 1.52 17.80 -11.83
N ARG A 252 2.76 18.03 -11.41
CA ARG A 252 3.77 18.73 -12.21
C ARG A 252 4.81 17.72 -12.67
N ASP A 253 5.43 17.99 -13.83
CA ASP A 253 6.52 17.15 -14.35
C ASP A 253 7.70 17.04 -13.37
N GLU A 254 7.90 18.06 -12.53
CA GLU A 254 8.94 18.09 -11.48
C GLU A 254 8.73 17.02 -10.39
N ASP A 255 7.49 16.60 -10.16
CA ASP A 255 7.17 15.56 -9.17
C ASP A 255 7.50 14.14 -9.66
N ILE A 256 7.72 13.97 -10.98
CA ILE A 256 7.95 12.67 -11.60
C ILE A 256 9.43 12.51 -11.91
N MET A 257 10.14 11.79 -11.04
CA MET A 257 11.57 11.52 -11.24
C MET A 257 11.82 10.45 -12.32
N ALA A 258 10.92 9.46 -12.41
CA ALA A 258 11.07 8.33 -13.33
C ALA A 258 10.47 8.64 -14.71
N LYS A 259 11.31 8.63 -15.75
CA LYS A 259 10.88 8.75 -17.15
C LYS A 259 10.99 7.40 -17.84
N VAL A 260 9.88 6.90 -18.37
CA VAL A 260 9.86 5.67 -19.17
C VAL A 260 10.33 6.01 -20.57
N ILE A 261 11.46 5.43 -20.98
CA ILE A 261 12.07 5.67 -22.29
C ILE A 261 11.44 4.75 -23.35
N GLU A 262 11.27 3.46 -23.02
CA GLU A 262 10.80 2.46 -23.96
C GLU A 262 10.03 1.34 -23.24
N PHE A 263 8.98 0.83 -23.88
CA PHE A 263 8.30 -0.39 -23.50
C PHE A 263 8.72 -1.53 -24.44
N VAL A 264 9.58 -2.42 -23.96
CA VAL A 264 9.94 -3.63 -24.72
C VAL A 264 8.87 -4.69 -24.45
N LYS A 265 7.87 -4.78 -25.33
CA LYS A 265 6.95 -5.92 -25.35
C LYS A 265 7.59 -7.04 -26.16
N GLU A 266 8.01 -8.10 -25.48
CA GLU A 266 8.32 -9.34 -26.18
C GLU A 266 7.06 -9.83 -26.92
N LYS A 267 7.15 -9.93 -28.25
CA LYS A 267 6.12 -10.57 -29.08
C LYS A 267 6.14 -12.07 -28.79
N LYS A 268 5.51 -12.51 -27.70
CA LYS A 268 4.99 -13.87 -27.61
C LYS A 268 3.49 -13.82 -27.90
N ALA A 269 3.14 -14.10 -29.14
CA ALA A 269 1.81 -14.55 -29.51
C ALA A 269 1.65 -15.98 -29.00
N GLN A 270 1.49 -16.14 -27.70
CA GLN A 270 1.04 -17.36 -27.03
C GLN A 270 0.34 -16.86 -25.77
N VAL A 271 -0.85 -17.39 -25.53
CA VAL A 271 -1.80 -17.02 -24.46
C VAL A 271 -1.07 -16.60 -23.18
N LYS A 272 -1.50 -15.49 -22.56
CA LYS A 272 -0.96 -15.09 -21.26
C LYS A 272 -1.18 -16.24 -20.28
N LEU A 273 -0.10 -16.75 -19.67
CA LEU A 273 -0.16 -17.83 -18.68
C LEU A 273 -1.17 -17.54 -17.56
N GLU A 274 -1.33 -16.26 -17.21
CA GLU A 274 -2.28 -15.78 -16.19
C GLU A 274 -3.77 -16.01 -16.57
N ASP A 275 -4.08 -16.09 -17.86
CA ASP A 275 -5.44 -16.31 -18.38
C ASP A 275 -5.69 -17.76 -18.83
N ALA A 276 -4.66 -18.61 -18.80
CA ALA A 276 -4.74 -19.99 -19.25
C ALA A 276 -5.43 -20.88 -18.20
N SER A 277 -6.47 -21.61 -18.61
CA SER A 277 -7.19 -22.54 -17.72
C SER A 277 -6.42 -23.85 -17.48
N ILE A 278 -5.58 -24.24 -18.43
CA ILE A 278 -4.76 -25.44 -18.39
C ILE A 278 -3.34 -25.01 -18.76
N ILE A 279 -2.36 -25.38 -17.94
CA ILE A 279 -0.94 -25.07 -18.17
C ILE A 279 -0.19 -26.39 -18.31
N VAL A 280 0.35 -26.62 -19.51
CA VAL A 280 1.29 -27.72 -19.75
C VAL A 280 2.70 -27.14 -19.64
N SER A 281 3.45 -27.55 -18.61
CA SER A 281 4.78 -27.01 -18.32
C SER A 281 5.89 -27.99 -18.70
N GLY A 282 6.91 -27.47 -19.38
CA GLY A 282 8.09 -28.20 -19.81
C GLY A 282 9.34 -27.74 -19.06
N GLY A 283 10.04 -28.67 -18.42
CA GLY A 283 11.28 -28.37 -17.69
C GLY A 283 12.53 -28.98 -18.32
N ARG A 284 13.63 -28.98 -17.58
CA ARG A 284 14.92 -29.58 -18.00
C ARG A 284 14.83 -31.07 -18.36
N GLY A 285 13.78 -31.77 -17.91
CA GLY A 285 13.55 -33.18 -18.21
C GLY A 285 13.25 -33.50 -19.68
N LEU A 286 12.97 -32.50 -20.51
CA LEU A 286 12.72 -32.70 -21.95
C LEU A 286 13.98 -32.96 -22.76
N GLY A 287 15.16 -32.60 -22.22
CA GLY A 287 16.48 -32.83 -22.84
C GLY A 287 16.73 -31.99 -24.10
N THR A 288 15.88 -32.12 -25.11
CA THR A 288 15.98 -31.43 -26.40
C THR A 288 14.89 -30.37 -26.57
N PRO A 289 15.15 -29.31 -27.37
CA PRO A 289 14.12 -28.34 -27.76
C PRO A 289 12.92 -28.94 -28.48
N GLU A 290 13.07 -30.14 -29.06
CA GLU A 290 11.99 -30.87 -29.73
C GLU A 290 10.89 -31.34 -28.78
N GLY A 291 11.23 -31.58 -27.50
CA GLY A 291 10.25 -31.94 -26.48
C GLY A 291 9.23 -30.82 -26.19
N PHE A 292 9.56 -29.55 -26.49
CA PHE A 292 8.61 -28.45 -26.36
C PHE A 292 7.51 -28.48 -27.43
N LYS A 293 7.75 -29.08 -28.61
CA LYS A 293 6.70 -29.23 -29.64
C LYS A 293 5.56 -30.13 -29.17
N LEU A 294 5.88 -31.21 -28.46
CA LEU A 294 4.88 -32.12 -27.91
C LEU A 294 4.02 -31.43 -26.84
N ILE A 295 4.61 -30.50 -26.10
CA ILE A 295 3.92 -29.69 -25.09
C ILE A 295 3.03 -28.64 -25.76
N GLU A 296 3.51 -28.02 -26.84
CA GLU A 296 2.69 -27.10 -27.65
C GLU A 296 1.53 -27.80 -28.36
N GLU A 297 1.65 -29.08 -28.72
CA GLU A 297 0.53 -29.87 -29.26
C GLU A 297 -0.51 -30.24 -28.20
N LEU A 298 -0.11 -30.32 -26.92
CA LEU A 298 -0.99 -30.67 -25.81
C LEU A 298 -1.66 -29.45 -25.16
N ALA A 299 -1.04 -28.27 -25.27
CA ALA A 299 -1.48 -26.99 -24.69
C ALA A 299 -2.49 -26.26 -25.58
#